data_AF-A0A0K6HZV0-F1
#
_entry.id   AF-A0A0K6HZV0-F1
#
_cell.length_a   1.000
_cell.length_b   1.000
_cell.length_c   1.000
_cell.angle_alpha   90.00
_cell.angle_beta   90.00
_cell.angle_gamma   90.00
#
_symmetry.space_group_name_H-M   'P 1'
#
loop_
_entity.id
_entity.type
_entity.pdbx_description
1 polymer ?
#
loop_
_entity_poly.entity_id
_entity_poly.type
_entity_poly.pdbx_seq_one_letter_code
_entity_poly.pdbx_strand_id
1 'polypeptide(L)'
;MALPEWKGLRMSEAEVFARLAAGSAMLCAALAAAWPLFNRHLLALFGAGYAPVAGLVARRNAALFLGIALLLWRASSTPDADVRAMVGQGVGLACATLAGLGALEFQCRRAGPWIWLAIATEATLAAAFFYFGV
;
A
#
# COMPACT_ATOMS: atom_id res chain seq x y z
N MET A 1 -16.67 -10.44 44.43
CA MET A 1 -17.21 -10.48 43.05
C MET A 1 -16.20 -9.80 42.14
N ALA A 2 -15.27 -10.57 41.57
CA ALA A 2 -14.21 -10.04 40.71
C ALA A 2 -14.76 -9.93 39.27
N LEU A 3 -14.62 -8.75 38.66
CA LEU A 3 -15.03 -8.51 37.29
C LEU A 3 -14.07 -9.25 36.33
N PRO A 4 -14.57 -9.91 35.27
CA PRO A 4 -13.73 -10.67 34.33
C PRO A 4 -12.79 -9.74 33.55
N GLU A 5 -11.55 -10.19 33.34
CA GLU A 5 -10.51 -9.44 32.63
C GLU A 5 -10.74 -9.46 31.11
N TRP A 6 -11.47 -8.47 30.58
CA TRP A 6 -11.63 -8.26 29.12
C TRP A 6 -10.34 -7.75 28.43
N LYS A 7 -9.16 -7.94 29.03
CA LYS A 7 -7.87 -7.46 28.53
C LYS A 7 -7.35 -8.25 27.31
N GLY A 8 -7.94 -9.41 26.99
CA GLY A 8 -7.47 -10.31 25.93
C GLY A 8 -7.94 -9.99 24.50
N LEU A 9 -8.77 -8.96 24.27
CA LEU A 9 -9.35 -8.68 22.94
C LEU A 9 -8.80 -7.42 22.26
N ARG A 10 -7.92 -6.66 22.92
CA ARG A 10 -7.28 -5.49 22.32
C ARG A 10 -5.91 -5.90 21.78
N MET A 11 -5.79 -5.96 20.46
CA MET A 11 -4.47 -6.11 19.83
C MET A 11 -3.58 -4.94 20.24
N SER A 12 -2.30 -5.21 20.48
CA SER A 12 -1.31 -4.16 20.68
C SER A 12 -1.09 -3.38 19.36
N GLU A 13 -0.69 -2.12 19.45
CA GLU A 13 -0.36 -1.31 18.26
C GLU A 13 0.73 -1.97 17.41
N ALA A 14 1.70 -2.62 18.04
CA ALA A 14 2.73 -3.40 17.37
C ALA A 14 2.15 -4.59 16.57
N GLU A 15 1.14 -5.29 17.10
CA GLU A 15 0.46 -6.38 16.40
C GLU A 15 -0.41 -5.84 15.25
N VAL A 16 -1.07 -4.70 15.44
CA VAL A 16 -1.82 -4.03 14.36
C VAL A 16 -0.87 -3.64 13.23
N PHE A 17 0.26 -3.00 13.55
CA PHE A 17 1.29 -2.65 12.58
C PHE A 17 1.82 -3.89 11.86
N ALA A 18 2.12 -4.97 12.59
CA ALA A 18 2.60 -6.21 12.00
C ALA A 18 1.62 -6.78 10.96
N ARG A 19 0.33 -6.82 11.29
CA ARG A 19 -0.71 -7.28 10.35
C ARG A 19 -0.89 -6.32 9.17
N LEU A 20 -0.82 -5.01 9.41
CA LEU A 20 -0.90 -3.99 8.35
C LEU A 20 0.27 -4.12 7.38
N ALA A 21 1.51 -4.18 7.88
CA ALA A 21 2.71 -4.34 7.09
C ALA A 21 2.71 -5.66 6.32
N ALA A 22 2.31 -6.78 6.94
CA ALA A 22 2.19 -8.07 6.26
C ALA A 22 1.11 -8.05 5.16
N GLY A 23 -0.05 -7.45 5.43
CA GLY A 23 -1.12 -7.29 4.45
C GLY A 23 -0.70 -6.43 3.26
N SER A 24 -0.05 -5.29 3.51
CA SER A 24 0.51 -4.43 2.48
C SER A 24 1.65 -5.11 1.71
N ALA A 25 2.46 -5.94 2.37
CA ALA A 25 3.47 -6.76 1.70
C ALA A 25 2.84 -7.75 0.71
N MET A 26 1.77 -8.44 1.12
CA MET A 26 1.02 -9.36 0.25
C MET A 26 0.40 -8.61 -0.94
N LEU A 27 -0.19 -7.43 -0.70
CA LEU A 27 -0.72 -6.58 -1.76
C LEU A 27 0.38 -6.19 -2.76
N CYS A 28 1.53 -5.74 -2.28
CA CYS A 28 2.67 -5.37 -3.13
C CYS A 28 3.21 -6.58 -3.92
N ALA A 29 3.30 -7.75 -3.30
CA ALA A 29 3.71 -8.97 -3.98
C ALA A 29 2.71 -9.38 -5.07
N ALA A 30 1.41 -9.27 -4.81
CA ALA A 30 0.36 -9.52 -5.79
C ALA A 30 0.45 -8.54 -6.97
N LEU A 31 0.69 -7.25 -6.70
CA LEU A 31 0.91 -6.24 -7.74
C LEU A 31 2.17 -6.53 -8.56
N ALA A 32 3.27 -6.92 -7.91
CA ALA A 32 4.52 -7.29 -8.56
C ALA A 32 4.32 -8.47 -9.54
N ALA A 33 3.47 -9.44 -9.18
CA ALA A 33 3.12 -10.55 -10.06
C ALA A 33 2.13 -10.14 -11.17
N ALA A 34 1.14 -9.31 -10.85
CA ALA A 34 0.08 -8.96 -11.78
C ALA A 34 0.53 -7.99 -12.89
N TRP A 35 1.35 -6.99 -12.56
CA TRP A 35 1.80 -5.97 -13.53
C TRP A 35 2.50 -6.51 -14.79
N PRO A 36 3.45 -7.45 -14.72
CA PRO A 36 4.09 -8.00 -15.91
C PRO A 36 3.16 -8.89 -16.75
N LEU A 37 2.15 -9.52 -16.13
CA LEU A 37 1.23 -10.47 -16.78
C LEU A 37 -0.01 -9.80 -17.38
N PHE A 38 -0.55 -8.77 -16.72
CA PHE A 38 -1.84 -8.17 -17.05
C PHE A 38 -1.75 -6.67 -17.39
N ASN A 39 -0.58 -6.17 -17.80
CA ASN A 39 -0.32 -4.74 -18.01
C ASN A 39 -1.41 -4.01 -18.82
N ARG A 40 -1.86 -4.58 -19.92
CA ARG A 40 -2.87 -3.98 -20.81
C ARG A 40 -4.23 -3.91 -20.14
N HIS A 41 -4.62 -4.96 -19.40
CA HIS A 41 -5.90 -4.99 -18.70
C HIS A 41 -5.91 -4.05 -17.49
N LEU A 42 -4.82 -4.01 -16.73
CA LEU A 42 -4.66 -3.09 -15.60
C LEU A 42 -4.68 -1.63 -16.05
N LEU A 43 -3.95 -1.28 -17.11
CA LEU A 43 -3.98 0.09 -17.65
C LEU A 43 -5.38 0.46 -18.17
N ALA A 44 -6.05 -0.46 -18.86
CA ALA A 44 -7.40 -0.23 -19.36
C ALA A 44 -8.41 0.00 -18.22
N LEU A 45 -8.25 -0.66 -17.07
CA LEU A 45 -9.08 -0.43 -15.88
C LEU A 45 -9.00 1.03 -15.44
N PHE A 46 -7.82 1.62 -15.44
CA PHE A 46 -7.61 3.03 -15.10
C PHE A 46 -7.89 3.99 -16.26
N GLY A 47 -8.49 3.53 -17.37
CA GLY A 47 -8.77 4.36 -18.54
C GLY A 47 -7.53 4.78 -19.34
N ALA A 48 -6.36 4.21 -19.03
CA ALA A 48 -5.11 4.48 -19.73
C ALA A 48 -4.92 3.52 -20.91
N GLY A 49 -4.69 4.06 -22.10
CA GLY A 49 -4.34 3.26 -23.28
C GLY A 49 -2.97 2.60 -23.12
N TYR A 50 -2.84 1.35 -23.56
CA TYR A 50 -1.53 0.69 -23.58
C TYR A 50 -0.61 1.38 -24.58
N ALA A 51 0.53 1.87 -24.11
CA ALA A 51 1.63 2.37 -24.92
C ALA A 51 2.93 1.62 -24.56
N PRO A 52 3.88 1.44 -25.49
CA PRO A 52 5.16 0.76 -25.21
C PRO A 52 5.91 1.35 -24.00
N VAL A 53 5.87 2.68 -23.84
CA VAL A 53 6.47 3.39 -22.71
C VAL A 53 5.77 3.03 -21.39
N ALA A 54 4.43 2.98 -21.37
CA ALA A 54 3.68 2.56 -20.19
C ALA A 54 3.99 1.11 -19.80
N GLY A 55 4.15 0.22 -20.78
CA GLY A 55 4.56 -1.17 -20.56
C GLY A 55 5.97 -1.30 -19.96
N LEU A 56 6.92 -0.45 -20.39
CA LEU A 56 8.27 -0.40 -19.80
C LEU A 56 8.23 0.04 -18.33
N VAL A 57 7.50 1.12 -18.04
CA VAL A 57 7.34 1.64 -16.67
C VAL A 57 6.63 0.61 -15.78
N ALA A 58 5.58 -0.05 -16.27
CA ALA A 58 4.86 -1.09 -15.53
C ALA A 58 5.77 -2.24 -15.06
N ARG A 59 6.66 -2.75 -15.92
CA ARG A 59 7.61 -3.82 -15.54
C ARG A 59 8.65 -3.36 -14.51
N ARG A 60 9.11 -2.11 -14.61
CA ARG A 60 10.03 -1.53 -13.61
C ARG A 60 9.34 -1.35 -12.25
N ASN A 61 8.09 -0.90 -12.27
CA ASN A 61 7.29 -0.77 -11.07
C ASN A 61 6.99 -2.13 -10.43
N ALA A 62 6.83 -3.20 -11.22
CA ALA A 62 6.69 -4.55 -10.67
C ALA A 62 7.89 -4.97 -9.80
N ALA A 63 9.12 -4.67 -10.25
CA ALA A 63 10.32 -4.93 -9.47
C ALA A 63 10.39 -4.06 -8.20
N LEU A 64 9.95 -2.79 -8.30
CA LEU A 64 9.84 -1.89 -7.15
C LEU A 64 8.85 -2.43 -6.11
N PHE A 65 7.67 -2.86 -6.54
CA PHE A 65 6.66 -3.47 -5.66
C PHE A 65 7.18 -4.74 -4.98
N LEU A 66 7.98 -5.56 -5.67
CA LEU A 66 8.60 -6.74 -5.07
C LEU A 66 9.58 -6.35 -3.95
N GLY A 67 10.39 -5.32 -4.17
CA GLY A 67 11.29 -4.79 -3.14
C GLY A 67 10.54 -4.24 -1.94
N ILE A 68 9.49 -3.45 -2.17
CA ILE A 68 8.62 -2.92 -1.11
C ILE A 68 7.93 -4.05 -0.35
N ALA A 69 7.44 -5.08 -1.05
CA ALA A 69 6.83 -6.26 -0.41
C ALA A 69 7.81 -6.94 0.55
N LEU A 70 9.06 -7.14 0.15
CA LEU A 70 10.07 -7.72 1.02
C LEU A 70 10.37 -6.83 2.23
N LEU A 71 10.51 -5.51 2.04
CA LEU A 71 10.76 -4.56 3.12
C LEU A 71 9.62 -4.57 4.16
N LEU A 72 8.38 -4.51 3.69
CA LEU A 72 7.19 -4.56 4.55
C LEU A 72 7.05 -5.90 5.27
N TRP A 73 7.35 -7.01 4.60
CA TRP A 73 7.37 -8.34 5.21
C TRP A 73 8.43 -8.48 6.31
N ARG A 74 9.59 -7.83 6.15
CA ARG A 74 10.61 -7.78 7.21
C ARG A 74 10.19 -6.86 8.35
N ALA A 75 9.60 -5.72 8.03
CA ALA A 75 9.09 -4.78 9.02
C ALA A 75 7.94 -5.37 9.85
N SER A 76 7.11 -6.25 9.30
CA SER A 76 6.01 -6.89 10.05
C SER A 76 6.47 -7.75 11.22
N SER A 77 7.73 -8.19 11.21
CA SER A 77 8.29 -9.07 12.25
C SER A 77 9.27 -8.35 13.17
N THR A 78 9.44 -7.03 13.04
CA THR A 78 10.40 -6.28 13.86
C THR A 78 9.84 -5.94 15.25
N PRO A 79 10.56 -6.24 16.34
CA PRO A 79 10.18 -5.76 17.66
C PRO A 79 10.55 -4.27 17.86
N ASP A 80 11.45 -3.73 17.05
CA ASP A 80 11.99 -2.38 17.16
C ASP A 80 10.96 -1.30 16.80
N ALA A 81 10.66 -0.42 17.75
CA ALA A 81 9.69 0.65 17.59
C ALA A 81 10.15 1.76 16.63
N ASP A 82 11.44 2.11 16.64
CA ASP A 82 11.97 3.17 15.79
C ASP A 82 11.92 2.74 14.32
N VAL A 83 12.21 1.46 14.05
CA VAL A 83 12.07 0.87 12.71
C VAL A 83 10.61 0.90 12.25
N ARG A 84 9.64 0.60 13.12
CA ARG A 84 8.21 0.71 12.77
C ARG A 84 7.81 2.14 12.44
N ALA A 85 8.29 3.12 13.21
CA ALA A 85 8.06 4.55 12.95
C ALA A 85 8.63 5.01 11.63
N MET A 86 9.89 4.67 11.33
CA MET A 86 10.51 5.03 10.06
C MET A 86 9.76 4.42 8.87
N VAL A 87 9.43 3.13 8.95
CA VAL A 87 8.69 2.43 7.87
C VAL A 87 7.27 2.98 7.75
N GLY A 88 6.56 3.16 8.86
CA GLY A 88 5.19 3.67 8.89
C GLY A 88 5.09 5.07 8.29
N GLN A 89 5.99 5.99 8.68
CA GLN A 89 6.01 7.34 8.12
C GLN A 89 6.36 7.34 6.63
N GLY A 90 7.35 6.55 6.21
CA GLY A 90 7.77 6.47 4.81
C GLY A 90 6.68 5.89 3.90
N VAL A 91 6.06 4.79 4.30
CA VAL A 91 4.97 4.16 3.55
C VAL A 91 3.72 5.04 3.58
N GLY A 92 3.40 5.63 4.74
CA GLY A 92 2.29 6.58 4.88
C GLY A 92 2.42 7.76 3.93
N LEU A 93 3.61 8.37 3.85
CA LEU A 93 3.89 9.48 2.94
C LEU A 93 3.83 9.04 1.47
N ALA A 94 4.37 7.87 1.13
CA ALA A 94 4.30 7.35 -0.23
C ALA A 94 2.84 7.14 -0.68
N CYS A 95 2.01 6.51 0.16
CA CYS A 95 0.60 6.31 -0.11
C CYS A 95 -0.18 7.63 -0.20
N ALA A 96 0.08 8.60 0.69
CA ALA A 96 -0.55 9.91 0.62
C ALA A 96 -0.20 10.65 -0.69
N THR A 97 1.05 10.53 -1.13
CA THR A 97 1.53 11.13 -2.38
C THR A 97 0.85 10.48 -3.59
N LEU A 98 0.74 9.15 -3.61
CA LEU A 98 0.04 8.43 -4.68
C LEU A 98 -1.44 8.80 -4.74
N ALA A 99 -2.13 8.88 -3.60
CA ALA A 99 -3.52 9.29 -3.54
C ALA A 99 -3.71 10.73 -4.10
N GLY A 100 -2.80 11.64 -3.75
CA GLY A 100 -2.77 13.00 -4.29
C GLY A 100 -2.56 13.03 -5.80
N LEU A 101 -1.60 12.26 -6.33
CA LEU A 101 -1.36 12.12 -7.76
C LEU A 101 -2.58 11.53 -8.47
N GLY A 102 -3.21 10.49 -7.91
CA GLY A 102 -4.41 9.88 -8.48
C GLY A 102 -5.58 10.87 -8.58
N ALA A 103 -5.76 11.70 -7.55
CA ALA A 103 -6.77 12.75 -7.57
C ALA A 103 -6.47 13.82 -8.65
N LEU A 104 -5.20 14.23 -8.80
CA LEU A 104 -4.77 15.17 -9.84
C LEU A 104 -4.97 14.61 -11.25
N GLU A 105 -4.62 13.34 -11.48
CA GLU A 105 -4.78 12.68 -12.78
C GLU A 105 -6.26 12.50 -13.14
N PHE A 106 -7.13 12.23 -12.16
CA PHE A 106 -8.58 12.21 -12.36
C PHE A 106 -9.12 13.61 -12.72
N GLN A 107 -8.74 14.65 -11.98
CA GLN A 107 -9.16 16.03 -12.25
C GLN A 107 -8.71 16.51 -13.64
N CYS A 108 -7.51 16.12 -14.06
CA CYS A 108 -6.98 16.38 -15.41
C CYS A 108 -7.63 15.54 -16.51
N ARG A 109 -8.60 14.66 -16.20
CA ARG A 109 -9.25 13.71 -17.12
C ARG A 109 -8.28 12.76 -17.82
N ARG A 110 -7.15 12.45 -17.17
CA ARG A 110 -6.13 11.51 -17.68
C ARG A 110 -6.36 10.09 -17.18
N ALA A 111 -7.13 9.94 -16.12
CA ALA A 111 -7.51 8.66 -15.54
C ALA A 111 -9.03 8.45 -15.56
N GLY A 112 -9.43 7.20 -15.74
CA GLY A 112 -10.82 6.76 -15.66
C GLY A 112 -11.34 6.71 -14.21
N PRO A 113 -12.65 6.55 -14.02
CA PRO A 113 -13.30 6.58 -12.71
C PRO A 113 -12.81 5.51 -11.73
N TRP A 114 -12.27 4.39 -12.21
CA TRP A 114 -11.73 3.33 -11.36
C TRP A 114 -10.48 3.73 -10.57
N ILE A 115 -9.84 4.87 -10.90
CA ILE A 115 -8.73 5.40 -10.09
C ILE A 115 -9.16 5.74 -8.66
N TRP A 116 -10.45 6.02 -8.43
CA TRP A 116 -10.97 6.25 -7.08
C TRP A 116 -10.79 5.05 -6.14
N LEU A 117 -10.78 3.83 -6.67
CA LEU A 117 -10.49 2.63 -5.87
C LEU A 117 -9.05 2.64 -5.37
N ALA A 118 -8.10 3.05 -6.23
CA ALA A 118 -6.70 3.18 -5.85
C ALA A 118 -6.53 4.31 -4.82
N ILE A 119 -7.10 5.50 -5.09
CA ILE A 119 -7.05 6.66 -4.18
C ILE A 119 -7.60 6.29 -2.80
N ALA A 120 -8.75 5.61 -2.73
CA ALA A 120 -9.35 5.20 -1.45
C ALA A 120 -8.46 4.21 -0.69
N THR A 121 -7.90 3.23 -1.40
CA THR A 121 -6.97 2.25 -0.82
C THR A 121 -5.71 2.93 -0.29
N GLU A 122 -5.10 3.80 -1.08
CA GLU A 122 -3.89 4.54 -0.75
C GLU A 122 -4.12 5.50 0.42
N ALA A 123 -5.22 6.26 0.43
CA ALA A 123 -5.57 7.14 1.54
C ALA A 123 -5.81 6.37 2.85
N THR A 124 -6.49 5.22 2.76
CA THR A 124 -6.74 4.35 3.93
C THR A 124 -5.42 3.80 4.49
N LEU A 125 -4.54 3.30 3.62
CA LEU A 125 -3.22 2.82 4.02
C LEU A 125 -2.37 3.96 4.62
N ALA A 126 -2.40 5.15 4.01
CA ALA A 126 -1.67 6.30 4.53
C ALA A 126 -2.09 6.64 5.96
N ALA A 127 -3.40 6.75 6.20
CA ALA A 127 -3.93 7.01 7.53
C ALA A 127 -3.56 5.90 8.52
N ALA A 128 -3.67 4.64 8.11
CA ALA A 128 -3.34 3.50 8.97
C ALA A 128 -1.84 3.47 9.35
N PHE A 129 -0.94 3.68 8.40
CA PHE A 129 0.50 3.69 8.66
C PHE A 129 0.95 4.91 9.47
N PHE A 130 0.34 6.07 9.29
CA PHE A 130 0.62 7.23 10.14
C PHE A 130 0.09 7.06 11.57
N TYR A 131 -1.01 6.33 11.75
CA TYR A 131 -1.58 6.13 13.07
C TYR A 131 -0.88 5.00 13.86
N PHE A 132 -0.66 3.84 13.23
CA PHE A 132 -0.08 2.65 13.89
C PHE A 132 1.43 2.52 13.72
N GLY A 133 2.04 3.37 12.89
CA GLY A 133 3.48 3.40 12.72
C GLY A 133 4.22 4.09 13.85
N VAL A 134 3.57 4.97 14.63
CA VAL A 134 4.20 5.80 15.66
C VAL A 134 4.66 4.99 16.88
#